data_AF-A0A166B2B2-F1
#
_entry.id   AF-A0A166B2B2-F1
#
_cell.length_a   1.000
_cell.length_b   1.000
_cell.length_c   1.000
_cell.angle_alpha   90.00
_cell.angle_beta   90.00
_cell.angle_gamma   90.00
#
_symmetry.space_group_name_H-M   'P 1'
#
loop_
_entity.id
_entity.type
_entity.pdbx_description
1 polymer ?
#
loop_
_entity_poly.entity_id
_entity_poly.type
_entity_poly.pdbx_seq_one_letter_code
_entity_poly.pdbx_strand_id
1 'polypeptide(L)'
;TAKIRLLHTQEETIDLVKRIIDTGVSAVTVHCRTRPMRKTERAIPTRLKDIVDAVKALPGRGVPIVANGDCKGVEDALRLRE
;
A
#
# COMPACT_ATOMS: atom_id res chain seq x y z
N THR A 1 -6.05 12.22 -3.64
CA THR A 1 -5.63 10.86 -3.22
C THR A 1 -5.33 10.02 -4.46
N ALA A 2 -4.65 8.88 -4.31
CA ALA A 2 -4.43 7.92 -5.40
C ALA A 2 -4.68 6.48 -4.93
N LYS A 3 -5.10 5.58 -5.82
CA LYS A 3 -5.25 4.14 -5.55
C LYS A 3 -4.45 3.33 -6.54
N ILE A 4 -3.62 2.43 -6.04
CA ILE A 4 -2.76 1.57 -6.86
C ILE A 4 -2.94 0.09 -6.51
N ARG A 5 -2.38 -0.77 -7.37
CA ARG A 5 -2.11 -2.18 -7.08
C ARG A 5 -0.60 -2.35 -6.88
N LEU A 6 -0.20 -3.44 -6.24
CA LEU A 6 1.22 -3.80 -6.15
C LEU A 6 1.81 -3.98 -7.56
N LEU A 7 3.04 -3.53 -7.76
CA LEU A 7 3.84 -3.90 -8.93
C LEU A 7 4.51 -5.25 -8.71
N HIS A 8 5.22 -5.73 -9.73
CA HIS A 8 5.81 -7.06 -9.72
C HIS A 8 6.80 -7.20 -8.56
N THR A 9 7.70 -6.23 -8.40
CA THR A 9 8.67 -6.20 -7.30
C THR A 9 8.30 -5.20 -6.21
N GLN A 10 8.97 -5.33 -5.05
CA GLN A 10 8.78 -4.44 -3.91
C GLN A 10 9.35 -3.05 -4.19
N GLU A 11 10.53 -3.00 -4.78
CA GLU A 11 11.27 -1.81 -5.15
C GLU A 11 10.44 -0.95 -6.12
N GLU A 12 9.93 -1.56 -7.19
CA GLU A 12 9.09 -0.87 -8.17
C GLU A 12 7.85 -0.22 -7.51
N THR A 13 7.24 -0.92 -6.56
CA THR A 13 6.05 -0.43 -5.86
C THR A 13 6.40 0.76 -4.97
N ILE A 14 7.50 0.68 -4.22
CA ILE A 14 7.98 1.77 -3.36
C ILE A 14 8.32 3.00 -4.21
N ASP A 15 9.04 2.82 -5.32
CA ASP A 15 9.43 3.91 -6.21
C ASP A 15 8.22 4.58 -6.88
N LEU A 16 7.18 3.81 -7.22
CA LEU A 16 5.91 4.38 -7.66
C LEU A 16 5.23 5.18 -6.55
N VAL A 17 5.16 4.65 -5.33
CA VAL A 17 4.53 5.33 -4.19
C VAL A 17 5.23 6.66 -3.87
N LYS A 18 6.57 6.69 -3.85
CA LYS A 18 7.36 7.92 -3.65
C LYS A 18 7.01 8.98 -4.71
N ARG A 19 7.03 8.60 -5.99
CA ARG A 19 6.68 9.50 -7.10
C ARG A 19 5.25 10.02 -7.00
N ILE A 20 4.29 9.19 -6.59
CA ILE A 20 2.91 9.60 -6.37
C ILE A 20 2.82 10.61 -5.21
N ILE A 21 3.50 10.35 -4.10
CA ILE A 21 3.56 11.26 -2.95
C ILE A 21 4.15 12.62 -3.34
N ASP A 22 5.17 12.63 -4.21
CA ASP A 22 5.80 13.86 -4.67
C ASP A 22 4.82 14.82 -5.38
N THR A 23 3.78 14.28 -6.03
CA THR A 23 2.71 15.06 -6.67
C THR A 23 1.78 15.81 -5.69
N GLY A 24 1.93 15.61 -4.38
CA GLY A 24 1.14 16.31 -3.35
C GLY A 24 -0.18 15.63 -3.02
N VAL A 25 -0.31 14.32 -3.25
CA VAL A 25 -1.51 13.58 -2.83
C VAL A 25 -1.64 13.55 -1.30
N SER A 26 -2.89 13.64 -0.83
CA SER A 26 -3.21 13.58 0.60
C SER A 26 -3.23 12.17 1.21
N ALA A 27 -3.29 11.11 0.38
CA ALA A 27 -3.22 9.70 0.81
C ALA A 27 -3.00 8.78 -0.41
N VAL A 28 -2.43 7.59 -0.16
CA VAL A 28 -2.29 6.51 -1.14
C VAL A 28 -2.96 5.24 -0.62
N THR A 29 -3.92 4.71 -1.38
CA THR A 29 -4.51 3.39 -1.11
C THR A 29 -3.79 2.32 -1.92
N VAL A 30 -3.32 1.27 -1.27
CA VAL A 30 -2.64 0.14 -1.91
C VAL A 30 -3.55 -1.07 -1.84
N HIS A 31 -4.04 -1.51 -3.01
CA HIS A 31 -4.64 -2.84 -3.11
C HIS A 31 -3.51 -3.85 -3.07
N CYS A 32 -3.48 -4.68 -2.03
CA CYS A 32 -2.46 -5.70 -1.77
C CYS A 32 -2.55 -6.90 -2.74
N ARG A 33 -2.69 -6.66 -4.04
CA ARG A 33 -2.62 -7.66 -5.10
C ARG A 33 -1.90 -7.04 -6.28
N THR A 34 -1.10 -7.80 -7.00
CA THR A 34 -0.53 -7.34 -8.27
C THR A 34 -1.59 -7.28 -9.36
N ARG A 35 -1.36 -6.54 -10.45
CA ARG A 35 -2.31 -6.41 -11.58
C ARG A 35 -2.87 -7.74 -12.12
N PRO A 36 -2.07 -8.79 -12.39
CA PRO A 36 -2.59 -10.05 -12.94
C PRO A 36 -3.49 -10.83 -11.97
N MET A 37 -3.27 -10.71 -10.66
CA MET A 37 -4.02 -11.45 -9.65
C MET A 37 -5.52 -11.17 -9.75
N ARG A 38 -6.32 -12.22 -9.61
CA ARG A 38 -7.79 -12.21 -9.58
C ARG A 38 -8.30 -12.01 -8.15
N LYS A 39 -9.61 -11.77 -8.05
CA LYS A 39 -10.30 -11.61 -6.76
C LYS A 39 -10.23 -12.87 -5.88
N THR A 40 -10.17 -14.05 -6.51
CA THR A 40 -10.08 -15.36 -5.83
C THR A 40 -8.70 -15.63 -5.23
N GLU A 41 -7.66 -14.93 -5.70
CA GLU A 41 -6.30 -15.05 -5.17
C GLU A 41 -6.15 -14.20 -3.91
N ARG A 42 -5.44 -14.70 -2.89
CA ARG A 42 -5.28 -14.02 -1.60
C ARG A 42 -4.47 -12.73 -1.76
N ALA A 43 -4.85 -11.67 -1.07
CA ALA A 43 -4.07 -10.44 -0.97
C ALA A 43 -2.75 -10.68 -0.20
N ILE A 44 -1.76 -9.83 -0.46
CA ILE A 44 -0.38 -9.89 0.06
C ILE A 44 -0.14 -8.67 0.97
N PRO A 45 -0.78 -8.59 2.15
CA PRO A 45 -0.65 -7.44 3.03
C PRO A 45 0.73 -7.29 3.67
N THR A 46 1.53 -8.36 3.70
CA THR A 46 2.91 -8.34 4.23
C THR A 46 3.80 -7.31 3.53
N ARG A 47 3.55 -7.05 2.23
CA ARG A 47 4.28 -6.04 1.44
C ARG A 47 3.98 -4.59 1.84
N LEU A 48 2.93 -4.36 2.63
CA LEU A 48 2.50 -3.03 3.03
C LEU A 48 3.46 -2.40 4.04
N LYS A 49 4.09 -3.21 4.90
CA LYS A 49 4.99 -2.76 5.97
C LYS A 49 6.17 -1.95 5.40
N ASP A 50 6.87 -2.52 4.43
CA ASP A 50 8.00 -1.86 3.77
C ASP A 50 7.58 -0.58 3.02
N ILE A 51 6.36 -0.53 2.46
CA ILE A 51 5.82 0.67 1.83
C ILE A 51 5.61 1.77 2.88
N VAL A 52 5.00 1.42 4.02
CA VAL A 52 4.77 2.35 5.12
C VAL A 52 6.09 2.88 5.68
N ASP A 53 7.08 2.00 5.88
CA ASP A 53 8.38 2.38 6.43
C ASP A 53 9.15 3.28 5.45
N ALA A 54 9.10 2.98 4.14
CA ALA A 54 9.68 3.84 3.12
C ALA A 54 9.03 5.23 3.06
N VAL A 55 7.72 5.33 3.28
CA VAL A 55 7.00 6.61 3.31
C VAL A 55 7.29 7.40 4.57
N LYS A 56 7.39 6.75 5.74
CA LYS A 56 7.80 7.39 7.00
C LYS A 56 9.21 7.97 6.95
N ALA A 57 10.10 7.37 6.16
CA ALA A 57 11.46 7.85 5.97
C ALA A 57 11.54 9.11 5.06
N LEU A 58 10.45 9.50 4.38
CA LEU A 58 10.45 10.70 3.54
C LEU A 58 10.37 11.98 4.40
N PRO A 59 11.27 12.96 4.19
CA PRO A 59 11.26 14.19 4.96
C PRO A 59 10.00 15.03 4.66
N GLY A 60 9.33 15.49 5.71
CA GLY A 60 8.22 16.45 5.60
C GLY A 60 6.93 15.92 4.96
N ARG A 61 6.80 14.60 4.72
CA ARG A 61 5.63 14.01 4.04
C ARG A 61 5.07 12.80 4.79
N GLY A 62 4.31 13.04 5.85
CA GLY A 62 3.50 12.02 6.52
C GLY A 62 2.24 11.70 5.71
N VAL A 63 2.37 11.06 4.55
CA VAL A 63 1.21 10.69 3.71
C VAL A 63 0.63 9.35 4.19
N PRO A 64 -0.67 9.30 4.58
CA PRO A 64 -1.31 8.06 4.98
C PRO A 64 -1.31 7.02 3.87
N ILE A 65 -0.93 5.79 4.24
CA ILE A 65 -1.06 4.59 3.41
C ILE A 65 -2.25 3.78 3.90
N VAL A 66 -3.19 3.52 3.00
CA VAL A 66 -4.42 2.78 3.30
C VAL A 66 -4.34 1.38 2.68
N ALA A 67 -4.45 0.35 3.51
CA ALA A 67 -4.51 -1.03 3.06
C ALA A 67 -5.85 -1.36 2.39
N ASN A 68 -5.82 -2.10 1.28
CA ASN A 68 -7.04 -2.58 0.61
C ASN A 68 -6.87 -4.01 0.10
N GLY A 69 -7.92 -4.82 0.27
CA GLY A 69 -7.94 -6.23 -0.12
C GLY A 69 -8.03 -7.16 1.09
N ASP A 70 -8.96 -8.12 1.02
CA ASP A 70 -9.17 -9.19 2.00
C ASP A 70 -9.40 -8.77 3.47
N CYS A 71 -9.74 -7.50 3.72
CA CYS A 71 -10.28 -7.05 5.00
C CYS A 71 -11.80 -7.23 4.99
N LYS A 72 -12.32 -8.22 5.74
CA LYS A 72 -13.76 -8.55 5.80
C LYS A 72 -14.43 -8.06 7.07
N GLY A 73 -13.66 -7.68 8.08
CA GLY A 73 -14.16 -7.26 9.38
C GLY A 73 -13.09 -6.57 10.23
N VAL A 74 -13.47 -6.23 11.46
CA VAL A 74 -12.62 -5.49 12.40
C VAL A 74 -11.38 -6.31 12.77
N GLU A 75 -11.51 -7.62 12.91
CA GLU A 75 -10.41 -8.52 13.27
C GLU A 75 -9.31 -8.55 12.19
N ASP A 76 -9.67 -8.48 10.91
CA ASP A 76 -8.70 -8.38 9.82
C ASP A 76 -8.02 -7.00 9.84
N ALA A 77 -8.78 -5.94 10.11
CA ALA A 77 -8.23 -4.59 10.19
C ALA A 77 -7.23 -4.43 11.34
N LEU A 78 -7.48 -5.05 12.49
CA LEU A 78 -6.56 -5.05 13.64
C LEU A 78 -5.27 -5.81 13.33
N ARG A 79 -5.37 -7.00 12.72
CA ARG A 79 -4.22 -7.82 12.30
C ARG A 79 -3.30 -7.11 11.28
N LEU A 80 -3.83 -6.15 10.51
CA LEU A 80 -3.05 -5.35 9.56
C LEU A 80 -2.29 -4.17 10.19
N ARG A 81 -2.61 -3.81 11.44
CA ARG A 81 -2.00 -2.67 12.15
C ARG A 81 -0.82 -3.08 13.03
N GLU A 82 -0.69 -4.37 13.33
CA GLU A 82 0.47 -4.97 13.99
C GLU A 82 1.67 -5.03 13.04
#